data_AF-A0A377A4N3-F1
#
_entry.id   AF-A0A377A4N3-F1
#
_cell.length_a   1.000
_cell.length_b   1.000
_cell.length_c   1.000
_cell.angle_alpha   90.00
_cell.angle_beta   90.00
_cell.angle_gamma   90.00
#
_symmetry.space_group_name_H-M   'P 1'
#
loop_
_entity.id
_entity.type
_entity.pdbx_description
1 polymer ?
#
loop_
_entity_poly.entity_id
_entity_poly.type
_entity_poly.pdbx_seq_one_letter_code
_entity_poly.pdbx_strand_id
1 'polypeptide(L)' 'MKIFLENLYHSDCYFLPIRDNQQLLVGVELITHFSSEDGTVRIPTSRVIAQLTEEQHWQLFSEQLNY' A
#
# COMPACT_ATOMS: atom_id res chain seq x y z
N MET A 1 14.78 14.29 -7.82
CA MET A 1 13.47 14.00 -8.45
C MET A 1 12.86 12.85 -7.66
N LYS A 2 11.81 13.07 -6.86
CA LYS A 2 11.11 11.98 -6.18
C LYS A 2 10.24 11.29 -7.23
N ILE A 3 10.69 10.16 -7.75
CA ILE A 3 9.84 9.27 -8.55
C ILE A 3 9.02 8.51 -7.51
N PHE A 4 7.73 8.80 -7.43
CA PHE A 4 6.81 8.06 -6.58
C PHE A 4 6.44 6.75 -7.27
N LEU A 5 6.05 5.73 -6.51
CA LEU A 5 5.59 4.47 -7.08
C LEU A 5 4.32 4.68 -7.94
N GLU A 6 3.63 5.80 -7.72
CA GLU A 6 2.44 6.24 -8.46
C GLU A 6 2.62 6.33 -9.97
N ASN A 7 3.84 6.52 -10.47
CA ASN A 7 4.11 6.53 -11.92
C ASN A 7 4.08 5.12 -12.56
N LEU A 8 3.96 4.06 -11.75
CA LEU A 8 3.94 2.66 -12.18
C LEU A 8 2.69 1.93 -11.67
N TYR A 9 2.27 2.25 -10.44
CA TYR A 9 1.12 1.65 -9.78
C TYR A 9 0.39 2.71 -8.95
N HIS A 10 -0.92 2.79 -9.10
CA HIS A 10 -1.72 3.61 -8.19
C HIS A 10 -1.90 2.87 -6.85
N SER A 11 -1.59 3.54 -5.75
CA SER A 11 -1.55 2.98 -4.39
C SER A 11 -2.73 3.46 -3.55
N ASP A 12 -3.79 2.64 -3.46
CA ASP A 12 -4.92 2.91 -2.57
C ASP A 12 -4.64 2.33 -1.17
N CYS A 13 -4.43 3.22 -0.18
CA CYS A 13 -4.16 2.82 1.20
C CYS A 13 -5.44 2.67 2.03
N TYR A 14 -5.51 1.60 2.82
CA TYR A 14 -6.63 1.32 3.72
C TYR A 14 -6.13 0.91 5.11
N PHE A 15 -6.91 1.26 6.13
CA PHE A 15 -6.73 0.76 7.48
C PHE A 15 -7.63 -0.45 7.71
N LEU A 16 -7.03 -1.62 7.92
CA LEU A 16 -7.72 -2.81 8.36
C LEU A 16 -7.84 -2.78 9.90
N PRO A 17 -9.06 -2.70 10.47
CA PRO A 17 -9.22 -2.59 11.92
C PRO A 17 -8.82 -3.88 12.64
N ILE A 18 -7.98 -3.76 13.66
CA ILE A 18 -7.66 -4.84 14.60
C ILE A 18 -8.51 -4.63 15.84
N ARG A 19 -9.30 -5.65 16.19
CA ARG A 19 -10.23 -5.60 17.33
C ARG A 19 -9.88 -6.67 18.37
N ASP A 20 -10.09 -6.34 19.64
CA ASP A 20 -9.96 -7.30 20.72
C ASP A 20 -11.18 -8.25 20.82
N ASN A 21 -11.17 -9.15 21.80
CA ASN A 21 -12.26 -10.10 22.02
C ASN A 21 -13.60 -9.42 22.37
N GLN A 22 -13.59 -8.16 22.82
CA GLN A 22 -14.79 -7.35 23.08
C GLN A 22 -15.21 -6.51 21.85
N GLN A 23 -14.57 -6.72 20.71
CA GLN A 23 -14.77 -5.97 19.46
C GLN A 23 -14.34 -4.48 19.55
N LEU A 24 -13.60 -4.10 20.59
CA LEU A 24 -13.05 -2.75 20.70
C LEU A 24 -11.89 -2.59 19.72
N LEU A 25 -11.82 -1.42 19.08
CA LEU A 25 -10.71 -1.09 18.18
C LEU A 25 -9.43 -0.91 19.00
N VAL A 26 -8.44 -1.75 18.77
CA VAL A 26 -7.15 -1.74 19.50
C VAL A 26 -5.96 -1.45 18.61
N GLY A 27 -6.15 -1.46 17.29
CA GLY A 27 -5.12 -1.10 16.34
C GLY A 27 -5.63 -1.09 14.91
N VAL A 28 -4.75 -0.75 13.98
CA VAL A 28 -4.99 -0.83 12.55
C VAL A 28 -3.78 -1.43 11.86
N GLU A 29 -4.02 -2.24 10.85
CA GLU A 29 -3.00 -2.65 9.89
C GLU A 29 -3.16 -1.78 8.63
N LEU A 30 -2.07 -1.14 8.20
CA LEU A 30 -2.06 -0.37 6.97
C LEU A 30 -1.82 -1.33 5.80
N ILE A 31 -2.76 -1.40 4.88
CA ILE A 31 -2.68 -2.21 3.67
C ILE A 31 -2.75 -1.32 2.43
N THR A 32 -2.11 -1.75 1.34
CA THR A 32 -2.15 -1.04 0.06
C THR A 32 -2.70 -1.94 -1.03
N HIS A 33 -3.73 -1.46 -1.71
CA HIS A 33 -4.21 -2.04 -2.96
C HIS A 33 -3.55 -1.33 -4.12
N PHE A 34 -2.93 -2.10 -5.00
CA PHE A 34 -2.33 -1.57 -6.20
C PHE A 34 -3.30 -1.69 -7.36
N SER A 35 -3.37 -0.68 -8.20
CA SER A 35 -3.98 -0.74 -9.51
C SER A 35 -3.01 -0.29 -10.59
N SER A 36 -3.33 -0.59 -11.86
CA SER A 36 -2.62 -0.02 -13.00
C SER A 36 -2.62 1.51 -12.92
N GLU A 37 -1.69 2.17 -13.60
CA GLU A 37 -1.60 3.64 -13.64
C GLU A 37 -2.93 4.31 -14.05
N ASP A 38 -3.71 3.66 -14.93
CA ASP A 38 -5.03 4.12 -15.36
C ASP A 38 -6.19 3.73 -14.40
N GLY A 39 -5.89 3.02 -13.30
CA GLY A 39 -6.85 2.58 -12.29
C GLY A 39 -7.81 1.47 -12.74
N THR A 40 -7.66 0.95 -13.97
CA THR A 40 -8.67 0.03 -14.56
C THR A 40 -8.54 -1.40 -14.06
N VAL A 41 -7.36 -1.83 -13.62
CA VAL A 41 -7.09 -3.21 -13.20
C VAL A 41 -6.45 -3.22 -11.82
N ARG A 42 -7.06 -3.96 -10.88
CA ARG A 42 -6.45 -4.27 -9.58
C ARG A 42 -5.33 -5.29 -9.75
N ILE A 43 -4.17 -4.97 -9.19
CA ILE A 43 -2.97 -5.79 -9.27
C ILE A 43 -2.72 -6.42 -7.89
N PRO A 44 -2.51 -7.75 -7.80
CA PRO A 44 -2.20 -8.41 -6.55
C PRO A 44 -0.94 -7.82 -5.90
N THR A 45 -1.02 -7.48 -4.61
CA THR A 45 0.10 -6.92 -3.84
C THR A 45 1.36 -7.77 -3.93
N SER A 46 1.24 -9.10 -3.83
CA SER A 46 2.38 -10.02 -3.96
C SER A 46 3.11 -9.90 -5.29
N ARG A 47 2.41 -9.57 -6.39
CA ARG A 47 3.01 -9.35 -7.71
C ARG A 47 3.76 -8.03 -7.78
N VAL A 48 3.26 -6.98 -7.13
CA VAL A 48 3.91 -5.67 -7.09
C VAL A 48 5.18 -5.75 -6.25
N ILE A 49 5.07 -6.25 -5.01
CA ILE A 49 6.19 -6.43 -4.08
C ILE A 49 7.34 -7.22 -4.71
N ALA A 50 7.04 -8.28 -5.48
CA ALA A 50 8.07 -9.08 -6.14
C ALA A 50 8.88 -8.33 -7.23
N GLN A 51 8.38 -7.19 -7.72
CA GLN A 51 9.03 -6.38 -8.76
C GLN A 51 9.74 -5.15 -8.20
N LEU A 52 9.53 -4.80 -6.94
CA LEU A 52 10.12 -3.60 -6.35
C LEU A 52 11.61 -3.81 -6.07
N THR A 53 12.38 -2.77 -6.35
CA THR A 53 13.74 -2.65 -5.82
C THR A 53 13.70 -2.31 -4.32
N GLU A 54 14.83 -2.45 -3.63
CA GLU A 54 14.94 -2.07 -2.21
C GLU A 54 14.60 -0.58 -1.99
N GLU A 55 15.06 0.31 -2.86
CA GLU A 55 14.73 1.74 -2.80
C GLU A 55 13.22 1.98 -2.94
N GLN A 56 12.56 1.24 -3.84
CA GLN A 56 11.12 1.32 -4.06
C GLN A 56 10.31 0.79 -2.88
N HIS A 57 10.81 -0.22 -2.15
CA HIS A 57 10.20 -0.65 -0.89
C HIS A 57 10.20 0.47 0.16
N TRP A 58 11.32 1.19 0.29
CA TRP A 58 11.40 2.33 1.20
C TRP A 58 10.52 3.50 0.79
N GLN A 59 10.37 3.73 -0.53
CA GLN A 59 9.44 4.73 -1.07
C GLN A 59 7.99 4.38 -0.73
N LEU A 60 7.55 3.14 -1.01
CA LEU A 60 6.21 2.67 -0.67
C LEU A 60 5.92 2.82 0.83
N PHE A 61 6.87 2.43 1.69
CA PHE A 61 6.73 2.61 3.13
C PHE A 61 6.61 4.08 3.53
N SER A 62 7.36 4.97 2.89
CA SER A 62 7.27 6.41 3.12
C SER A 62 5.94 6.99 2.65
N GLU A 63 5.41 6.53 1.51
CA GLU A 63 4.08 6.92 1.01
C GLU A 63 2.99 6.51 2.01
N GLN A 64 3.05 5.27 2.48
CA GLN A 64 2.16 4.71 3.51
C GLN A 64 2.12 5.54 4.80
N LEU A 65 3.25 6.08 5.25
CA LEU A 65 3.33 6.90 6.46
C LEU A 65 2.80 8.33 6.30
N ASN A 66 2.65 8.82 5.07
CA ASN A 66 2.18 10.18 4.80
C ASN A 66 0.64 10.27 4.67
N TYR A 67 -0.07 9.16 4.86
CA TYR A 67 -1.54 9.07 4.89
C TYR A 67 -2.13 9.19 6.30
#